data_AF-A0A290ZPJ5-F1
#
_entry.id   AF-A0A290ZPJ5-F1
#
_cell.length_a   1.000
_cell.length_b   1.000
_cell.length_c   1.000
_cell.angle_alpha   90.00
_cell.angle_beta   90.00
_cell.angle_gamma   90.00
#
_symmetry.space_group_name_H-M   'P 1'
#
loop_
_entity.id
_entity.type
_entity.pdbx_description
1 polymer ?
#
loop_
_entity_poly.entity_id
_entity_poly.type
_entity_poly.pdbx_seq_one_letter_code
_entity_poly.pdbx_strand_id
1 'polypeptide(L)'
;MKHHASEDFWARFDVLPEHVQELARQNFELLKLNPSHPSLHFKKIGKYRSARVGLRFRALGVEVEDGILWFWIGSHADYDRLLG
;
A
#
# COMPACT_ATOMS: atom_id res chain seq x y z
N MET A 1 -10.84 9.65 6.19
CA MET A 1 -10.41 8.24 6.34
C MET A 1 -9.05 8.26 7.00
N LYS A 2 -8.86 7.54 8.12
CA LYS A 2 -7.55 7.42 8.75
C LYS A 2 -6.75 6.29 8.12
N HIS A 3 -5.43 6.39 8.21
CA HIS A 3 -4.52 5.36 7.74
C HIS A 3 -3.58 4.98 8.87
N HIS A 4 -3.57 3.69 9.19
CA HIS A 4 -2.70 3.07 10.17
C HIS A 4 -1.76 2.12 9.45
N ALA A 5 -0.61 1.83 10.03
CA ALA A 5 0.33 0.84 9.51
C ALA A 5 0.80 -0.05 10.65
N SER A 6 0.79 -1.37 10.43
CA SER A 6 1.29 -2.34 11.40
C SER A 6 2.82 -2.33 11.47
N GLU A 7 3.37 -2.98 12.49
CA GLU A 7 4.82 -3.19 12.61
C GLU A 7 5.37 -3.96 11.40
N ASP A 8 4.67 -5.00 10.93
CA ASP A 8 5.03 -5.75 9.73
C ASP A 8 5.08 -4.90 8.46
N PHE A 9 4.21 -3.89 8.34
CA PHE A 9 4.25 -2.97 7.22
C PHE A 9 5.55 -2.16 7.26
N TRP A 10 5.90 -1.60 8.41
CA TRP A 10 7.10 -0.79 8.57
C TRP A 10 8.38 -1.60 8.38
N ALA A 11 8.45 -2.80 8.97
CA ALA A 11 9.59 -3.70 8.78
C ALA A 11 9.84 -4.03 7.30
N ARG A 12 8.78 -4.18 6.50
CA ARG A 12 8.88 -4.38 5.05
C ARG A 12 9.23 -3.12 4.31
N PHE A 13 8.67 -1.98 4.71
CA PHE A 13 8.95 -0.68 4.11
C PHE A 13 10.42 -0.29 4.26
N ASP A 14 10.99 -0.48 5.45
CA ASP A 14 12.34 -0.04 5.80
C ASP A 14 13.44 -0.79 5.02
N VAL A 15 13.16 -2.01 4.56
CA VAL A 15 14.08 -2.80 3.73
C VAL A 15 13.92 -2.56 2.24
N LEU A 16 12.94 -1.75 1.81
CA LEU A 16 12.79 -1.40 0.40
C LEU A 16 13.92 -0.46 -0.03
N PRO A 17 14.31 -0.46 -1.33
CA PRO A 17 15.22 0.55 -1.85
C PRO A 17 14.70 1.97 -1.58
N GLU A 18 15.60 2.90 -1.27
CA GLU A 18 15.26 4.28 -0.86
C GLU A 18 14.31 4.98 -1.85
N HIS A 19 14.54 4.82 -3.16
CA HIS A 19 13.67 5.41 -4.19
C HIS A 19 12.22 4.86 -4.15
N VAL A 20 12.02 3.62 -3.69
CA VAL A 20 10.69 3.03 -3.53
C VAL A 20 10.02 3.54 -2.25
N GLN A 21 10.79 3.70 -1.17
CA GLN A 21 10.30 4.31 0.07
C GLN A 21 9.78 5.72 -0.19
N GLU A 22 10.55 6.54 -0.93
CA GLU A 22 10.16 7.90 -1.29
C GLU A 22 8.90 7.90 -2.18
N LEU A 23 8.85 7.04 -3.20
CA LEU A 23 7.66 6.90 -4.04
C LEU A 23 6.42 6.46 -3.25
N ALA A 24 6.58 5.57 -2.26
CA ALA A 24 5.50 5.16 -1.38
C ALA A 24 4.98 6.32 -0.52
N ARG A 25 5.86 7.17 0.01
CA ARG A 25 5.47 8.39 0.75
C ARG A 25 4.71 9.36 -0.16
N GLN A 26 5.20 9.63 -1.35
CA GLN A 26 4.53 10.50 -2.33
C GLN A 26 3.14 9.95 -2.72
N ASN A 27 3.05 8.65 -2.99
CA ASN A 27 1.77 8.01 -3.29
C ASN A 27 0.82 8.00 -2.08
N PHE A 28 1.34 7.95 -0.85
CA PHE A 28 0.53 8.08 0.35
C PHE A 28 -0.04 9.49 0.52
N GLU A 29 0.76 10.53 0.28
CA GLU A 29 0.26 11.90 0.24
C GLU A 29 -0.82 12.08 -0.84
N LEU A 30 -0.59 11.53 -2.03
CA LEU A 30 -1.58 11.54 -3.11
C LEU A 30 -2.84 10.76 -2.75
N LEU A 31 -2.73 9.64 -2.05
CA LEU A 31 -3.86 8.84 -1.59
C LEU A 31 -4.72 9.62 -0.60
N LYS A 32 -4.12 10.36 0.33
CA LYS A 32 -4.86 11.21 1.28
C LYS A 32 -5.62 12.33 0.58
N LEU A 33 -5.04 12.90 -0.47
CA LEU A 33 -5.64 14.00 -1.22
C LEU A 33 -6.70 13.53 -2.22
N ASN A 34 -6.41 12.48 -2.99
CA ASN A 34 -7.26 11.97 -4.05
C ASN A 34 -7.15 10.43 -4.15
N PRO A 35 -7.93 9.69 -3.35
CA PRO A 35 -7.95 8.23 -3.41
C PRO A 35 -8.35 7.66 -4.77
N SER A 36 -9.08 8.43 -5.59
CA SER A 36 -9.52 8.03 -6.92
C SER A 36 -8.48 8.29 -8.01
N HIS A 37 -7.29 8.78 -7.64
CA HIS A 37 -6.25 9.08 -8.63
C HIS A 37 -5.83 7.80 -9.39
N PRO A 38 -5.91 7.77 -10.74
CA PRO A 38 -5.72 6.55 -11.51
C PRO A 38 -4.37 5.87 -11.30
N SER A 39 -3.29 6.63 -11.07
CA SER A 39 -1.95 6.08 -10.85
C SER A 39 -1.85 5.20 -9.59
N LEU A 40 -2.69 5.45 -8.58
CA LEU A 40 -2.72 4.66 -7.35
C LEU A 40 -3.38 3.31 -7.56
N HIS A 41 -4.23 3.14 -8.60
CA HIS A 41 -5.06 1.96 -8.79
C HIS A 41 -5.70 1.45 -7.49
N PHE A 42 -6.14 2.40 -6.64
CA PHE A 42 -6.61 2.10 -5.30
C PHE A 42 -7.95 1.39 -5.37
N LYS A 43 -7.98 0.10 -5.00
CA LYS A 43 -9.16 -0.76 -5.18
C LYS A 43 -9.29 -1.82 -4.10
N LYS A 44 -10.50 -2.36 -3.96
CA LYS A 44 -10.78 -3.52 -3.10
C LYS A 44 -10.51 -4.82 -3.88
N ILE A 45 -9.88 -5.79 -3.23
CA ILE A 45 -9.55 -7.12 -3.77
C ILE A 45 -9.85 -8.13 -2.66
N GLY A 46 -10.96 -8.85 -2.80
CA GLY A 46 -11.49 -9.70 -1.73
C GLY A 46 -11.75 -8.87 -0.46
N LYS A 47 -11.12 -9.27 0.65
CA LYS A 47 -11.19 -8.56 1.94
C LYS A 47 -10.16 -7.43 2.09
N TYR A 48 -9.28 -7.24 1.12
CA TYR A 48 -8.18 -6.27 1.20
C TYR A 48 -8.42 -5.02 0.36
N ARG A 49 -7.81 -3.92 0.75
CA ARG A 49 -7.54 -2.75 -0.07
C ARG A 49 -6.12 -2.85 -0.63
N SER A 50 -5.96 -2.51 -1.90
CA SER A 50 -4.67 -2.54 -2.61
C SER A 50 -4.39 -1.17 -3.22
N ALA A 51 -3.16 -0.70 -3.07
CA ALA A 51 -2.66 0.53 -3.69
C ALA A 51 -1.34 0.26 -4.44
N ARG A 52 -1.15 0.96 -5.55
CA ARG A 52 0.04 0.91 -6.39
C ARG A 52 1.11 1.86 -5.85
N VAL A 53 2.35 1.36 -5.79
CA VAL A 53 3.57 2.12 -5.52
C VAL A 53 4.49 1.96 -6.73
N GLY A 54 4.39 2.89 -7.68
CA GLY A 54 5.02 2.74 -9.00
C GLY A 54 4.56 1.49 -9.76
N LEU A 55 5.25 1.09 -10.83
CA LEU A 55 4.79 -0.09 -11.59
C LEU A 55 4.94 -1.40 -10.81
N ARG A 56 6.01 -1.53 -10.03
CA ARG A 56 6.51 -2.82 -9.52
C ARG A 56 6.18 -3.13 -8.06
N PHE A 57 5.64 -2.18 -7.30
CA PHE A 57 5.34 -2.40 -5.87
C PHE A 57 3.87 -2.15 -5.56
N ARG A 58 3.37 -2.81 -4.51
CA ARG A 58 2.00 -2.70 -4.01
C ARG A 58 2.02 -2.58 -2.50
N ALA A 59 1.00 -1.91 -1.96
CA ALA A 59 0.67 -1.92 -0.54
C ALA A 59 -0.71 -2.58 -0.36
N LEU A 60 -0.86 -3.33 0.73
CA LEU A 60 -2.10 -4.00 1.11
C LEU A 60 -2.53 -3.58 2.51
N GLY A 61 -3.84 -3.36 2.65
CA GLY A 61 -4.48 -3.04 3.91
C GLY A 61 -5.83 -3.72 4.06
N VAL A 62 -6.35 -3.73 5.29
CA VAL A 62 -7.72 -4.12 5.60
C VAL A 62 -8.52 -2.89 6.02
N GLU A 63 -9.81 -2.89 5.71
CA GLU A 63 -10.72 -1.86 6.23
C GLU A 63 -10.93 -2.09 7.73
N VAL A 64 -10.79 -1.03 8.51
CA VAL A 64 -11.07 -0.97 9.96
C VAL A 64 -12.09 0.13 10.22
N GLU A 65 -12.65 0.19 11.43
CA GLU A 65 -13.78 1.09 11.75
C GLU A 65 -13.54 2.56 11.36
N ASP A 66 -12.31 3.07 11.50
CA ASP A 66 -11.98 4.48 11.21
C ASP A 66 -11.12 4.70 9.95
N GLY A 67 -10.86 3.64 9.18
CA GLY A 67 -10.18 3.75 7.89
C GLY A 67 -9.49 2.47 7.43
N ILE A 68 -8.17 2.52 7.22
CA ILE A 68 -7.39 1.40 6.67
C ILE A 68 -6.20 1.10 7.57
N LEU A 69 -6.02 -0.19 7.92
CA LEU A 69 -4.79 -0.71 8.49
C LEU A 69 -3.96 -1.36 7.39
N TRP A 70 -2.87 -0.71 7.00
CA TRP A 70 -1.87 -1.24 6.09
C TRP A 70 -1.01 -2.26 6.84
N PHE A 71 -0.87 -3.47 6.29
CA PHE A 71 -0.13 -4.56 6.94
C PHE A 71 1.00 -5.11 6.07
N TRP A 72 1.06 -4.71 4.80
CA TRP A 72 2.06 -5.23 3.87
C TRP A 72 2.40 -4.22 2.77
N ILE A 73 3.67 -4.17 2.40
CA ILE A 73 4.17 -3.50 1.20
C ILE A 73 5.29 -4.37 0.60
N GLY A 74 5.36 -4.44 -0.72
CA GLY A 74 6.36 -5.28 -1.38
C GLY A 74 6.24 -5.31 -2.90
N SER A 75 7.08 -6.14 -3.52
CA SER A 75 7.14 -6.27 -4.98
C SER A 75 5.88 -6.93 -5.53
N HIS A 76 5.60 -6.74 -6.82
CA HIS A 76 4.47 -7.40 -7.48
C HIS A 76 4.63 -8.93 -7.46
N ALA A 77 5.86 -9.45 -7.51
CA ALA A 77 6.11 -10.88 -7.42
C ALA A 77 5.75 -11.44 -6.03
N ASP A 78 6.09 -10.72 -4.96
CA ASP A 78 5.71 -11.13 -3.60
C ASP A 78 4.21 -10.96 -3.34
N TYR A 79 3.61 -9.95 -3.97
CA TYR A 79 2.16 -9.73 -3.97
C TYR A 79 1.41 -10.90 -4.60
N ASP A 80 1.86 -11.39 -5.76
CA ASP A 80 1.23 -12.52 -6.45
C ASP A 80 1.30 -13.80 -5.60
N ARG A 81 2.38 -14.01 -4.85
CA ARG A 81 2.50 -15.14 -3.91
C ARG A 81 1.59 -15.02 -2.68
N LEU A 82 1.23 -13.81 -2.29
CA LEU A 82 0.40 -13.57 -1.09
C LEU A 82 -1.10 -13.68 -1.39
N LEU A 83 -1.50 -13.48 -2.65
CA LEU A 83 -2.90 -13.53 -3.10
C LEU A 83 -3.21 -14.70 -4.06
N GLY A 84 -2.19 -15.47 -4.44
CA GLY A 84 -2.31 -16.71 -5.23
C GLY A 84 -2.63 -17.92 -4.37
#